data_AF-C7M7C7-F1
#
_entry.id   AF-C7M7C7-F1
#
_cell.length_a   1.000
_cell.length_b   1.000
_cell.length_c   1.000
_cell.angle_alpha   90.00
_cell.angle_beta   90.00
_cell.angle_gamma   90.00
#
_symmetry.space_group_name_H-M   'P 1'
#
loop_
_entity.id
_entity.type
_entity.pdbx_description
1 polymer ?
#
loop_
_entity_poly.entity_id
_entity_poly.type
_entity_poly.pdbx_seq_one_letter_code
_entity_poly.pdbx_strand_id
1 'polypeptide(L)'
;MKQLLYLILVLPLLAMTPPNKEARQRKVVEEYVHILLNTEDDAIRAISNNEDIVKFTSLLKLTRAYTKDEIDNAIDFLLYVKRTLQGHKYKILNFKEANKKLKREGGAIASDKGDVYYIDIDGDGVFFQAAVVVDDDYKIISIAIGMCDHPQRLCFLYL
;
A
#
# COMPACT_ATOMS: atom_id res chain seq x y z
N MET A 1 -31.20 -21.73 -31.37
CA MET A 1 -29.80 -21.63 -30.89
C MET A 1 -29.20 -20.21 -30.87
N LYS A 2 -29.90 -19.14 -31.30
CA LYS A 2 -29.39 -17.76 -31.19
C LYS A 2 -29.77 -17.04 -29.87
N GLN A 3 -30.91 -17.39 -29.26
CA GLN A 3 -31.35 -16.78 -27.99
C GLN A 3 -30.63 -17.32 -26.75
N LEU A 4 -30.18 -18.58 -26.77
CA LEU A 4 -29.45 -19.17 -25.65
C LEU A 4 -28.07 -18.53 -25.42
N LEU A 5 -27.43 -18.07 -26.51
CA LEU A 5 -26.11 -17.42 -26.48
C LEU A 5 -26.17 -16.01 -25.86
N TYR A 6 -27.26 -15.26 -26.06
CA TYR A 6 -27.43 -13.95 -25.42
C TYR A 6 -27.62 -14.07 -23.90
N LEU A 7 -28.31 -15.10 -23.41
CA LEU A 7 -28.52 -15.28 -21.97
C LEU A 7 -27.21 -15.62 -21.23
N ILE A 8 -26.33 -16.42 -21.85
CA ILE A 8 -25.03 -16.83 -21.27
C ILE A 8 -24.03 -15.68 -21.22
N LEU A 9 -24.12 -14.71 -22.15
CA LEU A 9 -23.21 -13.56 -22.20
C LEU A 9 -23.61 -12.40 -21.27
N VAL A 10 -24.89 -12.32 -20.85
CA VAL A 10 -25.38 -11.21 -20.01
C VAL A 10 -25.27 -11.51 -18.51
N LEU A 11 -25.25 -12.79 -18.12
CA LEU A 11 -25.09 -13.22 -16.72
C LEU A 11 -23.74 -12.83 -16.06
N PRO A 12 -22.57 -12.87 -16.73
CA PRO A 12 -21.31 -12.42 -16.15
C PRO A 12 -21.25 -10.91 -15.93
N LEU A 13 -21.97 -10.13 -16.74
CA LEU A 13 -21.99 -8.66 -16.69
C LEU A 13 -22.84 -8.13 -15.53
N LEU A 14 -23.91 -8.85 -15.16
CA LEU A 14 -24.77 -8.49 -14.02
C LEU A 14 -24.19 -8.89 -12.65
N ALA A 15 -23.15 -9.73 -12.62
CA ALA A 15 -22.46 -10.15 -11.39
C ALA A 15 -21.33 -9.18 -10.96
N MET A 16 -21.06 -8.12 -11.72
CA MET A 16 -20.20 -7.03 -11.25
C MET A 16 -21.02 -6.12 -10.33
N THR A 17 -21.35 -6.62 -9.13
CA THR A 17 -21.55 -5.73 -7.99
C THR A 17 -20.35 -4.78 -7.96
N PRO A 18 -20.56 -3.44 -7.91
CA PRO A 18 -19.45 -2.51 -7.80
C PRO A 18 -18.56 -3.01 -6.67
N PRO A 19 -17.22 -3.07 -6.89
CA PRO A 19 -16.33 -3.62 -5.88
C PRO A 19 -16.64 -2.94 -4.56
N ASN A 20 -16.91 -3.77 -3.54
CA ASN A 20 -17.14 -3.27 -2.20
C ASN A 20 -15.92 -2.44 -1.77
N LYS A 21 -16.07 -1.59 -0.76
CA LYS A 21 -15.03 -0.65 -0.30
C LYS A 21 -13.65 -1.32 -0.20
N GLU A 22 -13.61 -2.50 0.43
CA GLU A 22 -12.39 -3.29 0.61
C GLU A 22 -11.72 -3.69 -0.72
N ALA A 23 -12.50 -4.15 -1.71
CA ALA A 23 -11.94 -4.52 -3.01
C ALA A 23 -11.37 -3.32 -3.77
N ARG A 24 -11.99 -2.14 -3.64
CA ARG A 24 -11.47 -0.91 -4.24
C ARG A 24 -10.18 -0.45 -3.57
N GLN A 25 -10.16 -0.43 -2.24
CA GLN A 25 -8.96 -0.07 -1.47
C GLN A 25 -7.83 -1.09 -1.71
N ARG A 26 -8.11 -2.40 -1.76
CA ARG A 26 -7.11 -3.42 -2.12
C ARG A 26 -6.51 -3.15 -3.50
N LYS A 27 -7.33 -2.78 -4.49
CA LYS A 27 -6.85 -2.42 -5.83
C LYS A 27 -5.92 -1.20 -5.82
N VAL A 28 -6.19 -0.20 -4.99
CA VAL A 28 -5.27 0.95 -4.82
C VAL A 28 -3.90 0.50 -4.33
N VAL A 29 -3.86 -0.42 -3.36
CA VAL A 29 -2.59 -0.97 -2.84
C VAL A 29 -1.88 -1.83 -3.89
N GLU A 30 -2.62 -2.66 -4.64
CA GLU A 30 -2.07 -3.44 -5.75
C GLU A 30 -1.44 -2.54 -6.82
N GLU A 31 -2.13 -1.46 -7.20
CA GLU A 31 -1.64 -0.49 -8.17
C GLU A 31 -0.40 0.25 -7.66
N TYR A 32 -0.38 0.64 -6.38
CA TYR A 32 0.82 1.22 -5.74
C TYR A 32 2.02 0.28 -5.81
N VAL A 33 1.87 -0.99 -5.40
CA VAL A 33 2.97 -1.96 -5.44
C VAL A 33 3.41 -2.22 -6.88
N HIS A 34 2.46 -2.31 -7.82
CA HIS A 34 2.76 -2.46 -9.24
C HIS A 34 3.59 -1.28 -9.77
N ILE A 35 3.18 -0.04 -9.50
CA ILE A 35 3.92 1.16 -9.90
C ILE A 35 5.32 1.17 -9.29
N LEU A 36 5.45 0.88 -7.99
CA LEU A 36 6.74 0.82 -7.30
C LEU A 36 7.70 -0.18 -7.96
N LEU A 37 7.22 -1.39 -8.25
CA LEU A 37 8.03 -2.45 -8.86
C LEU A 37 8.46 -2.13 -10.31
N ASN A 38 7.65 -1.37 -11.05
CA ASN A 38 7.92 -1.02 -12.46
C ASN A 38 8.58 0.36 -12.63
N THR A 39 8.81 1.12 -11.56
CA THR A 39 9.51 2.40 -11.62
C THR A 39 11.01 2.17 -11.46
N GLU A 40 11.84 2.70 -12.37
CA GLU A 40 13.31 2.59 -12.29
C GLU A 40 13.87 3.17 -10.98
N ASP A 41 14.93 2.56 -10.44
CA ASP A 41 15.55 3.00 -9.18
C ASP A 41 16.00 4.47 -9.26
N ASP A 42 16.58 4.88 -10.39
CA ASP A 42 17.04 6.25 -10.63
C ASP A 42 15.89 7.26 -10.62
N ALA A 43 14.70 6.86 -11.10
CA ALA A 43 13.52 7.70 -11.07
C ALA A 43 12.99 7.89 -9.63
N ILE A 44 13.10 6.86 -8.78
CA ILE A 44 12.77 6.97 -7.35
C ILE A 44 13.80 7.88 -6.64
N ARG A 45 15.09 7.76 -6.97
CA ARG A 45 16.16 8.58 -6.39
C ARG A 45 16.09 10.05 -6.77
N ALA A 46 15.62 10.34 -7.99
CA ALA A 46 15.48 11.72 -8.47
C ALA A 46 14.54 12.56 -7.58
N ILE A 47 13.62 11.93 -6.84
CA ILE A 47 12.69 12.61 -5.92
C ILE A 47 13.41 13.48 -4.87
N SER A 48 14.66 13.16 -4.49
CA SER A 48 15.43 13.88 -3.47
C SER A 48 15.85 15.32 -3.88
N ASN A 49 15.70 15.68 -5.16
CA ASN A 49 16.02 17.02 -5.64
C ASN A 49 14.89 18.00 -5.33
N ASN A 50 15.22 19.25 -4.95
CA ASN A 50 14.22 20.24 -4.51
C ASN A 50 13.01 20.43 -5.46
N GLU A 51 13.22 20.41 -6.77
CA GLU A 51 12.13 20.53 -7.75
C GLU A 51 11.20 19.30 -7.73
N ASP A 52 11.78 18.10 -7.63
CA ASP A 52 11.05 16.84 -7.59
C ASP A 52 10.38 16.60 -6.24
N ILE A 53 10.95 17.09 -5.13
CA ILE A 53 10.34 17.10 -3.79
C ILE A 53 8.98 17.82 -3.82
N VAL A 54 8.92 19.00 -4.41
CA VAL A 54 7.68 19.79 -4.50
C VAL A 54 6.63 19.06 -5.34
N LYS A 55 7.06 18.40 -6.41
CA LYS A 55 6.18 17.58 -7.24
C LYS A 55 5.68 16.33 -6.51
N PHE A 56 6.55 15.64 -5.78
CA PHE A 56 6.24 14.43 -5.02
C PHE A 56 5.26 14.72 -3.87
N THR A 57 5.54 15.76 -3.08
CA THR A 57 4.65 16.22 -2.00
C THR A 57 3.26 16.61 -2.53
N SER A 58 3.21 17.28 -3.69
CA SER A 58 1.95 17.62 -4.36
C SER A 58 1.19 16.39 -4.89
N LEU A 59 1.90 15.41 -5.47
CA LEU A 59 1.32 14.18 -6.02
C LEU A 59 0.67 13.31 -4.93
N LEU A 60 1.36 13.16 -3.80
CA LEU A 60 0.85 12.42 -2.65
C LEU A 60 -0.14 13.23 -1.81
N LYS A 61 -0.46 14.47 -2.24
CA LYS A 61 -1.34 15.40 -1.53
C LYS A 61 -0.92 15.60 -0.07
N LEU A 62 0.39 15.62 0.17
CA LEU A 62 0.96 15.81 1.50
C LEU A 62 0.64 17.23 1.95
N THR A 63 -0.05 17.35 3.08
CA THR A 63 -0.52 18.66 3.58
C THR A 63 0.53 19.40 4.41
N ARG A 64 1.65 18.75 4.75
CA ARG A 64 2.77 19.35 5.46
C ARG A 64 4.02 19.38 4.60
N ALA A 65 4.92 20.32 4.88
CA ALA A 65 6.27 20.29 4.34
C ALA A 65 7.07 19.15 5.00
N TYR A 66 7.93 18.51 4.21
CA TYR A 66 8.84 17.47 4.64
C TYR A 66 10.28 17.98 4.47
N THR A 67 11.16 17.62 5.40
CA THR A 67 12.59 17.91 5.26
C THR A 67 13.21 17.02 4.18
N LYS A 68 14.36 17.44 3.65
CA LYS A 68 15.14 16.60 2.73
C LYS A 68 15.45 15.23 3.36
N ASP A 69 15.84 15.20 4.63
CA ASP A 69 16.15 13.96 5.35
C ASP A 69 14.92 13.03 5.48
N GLU A 70 13.73 13.57 5.75
CA GLU A 70 12.50 12.77 5.77
C GLU A 70 12.21 12.14 4.40
N ILE A 71 12.48 12.88 3.32
CA ILE A 71 12.27 12.41 1.94
C ILE A 71 13.32 11.39 1.55
N ASP A 72 14.59 11.62 1.89
CA ASP A 72 15.67 10.68 1.62
C ASP A 72 15.42 9.35 2.34
N ASN A 73 14.95 9.39 3.59
CA ASN A 73 14.51 8.20 4.32
C ASN A 73 13.32 7.49 3.63
N ALA A 74 12.34 8.24 3.11
CA ALA A 74 11.22 7.67 2.38
C ALA A 74 11.68 7.01 1.06
N ILE A 75 12.61 7.63 0.34
CA ILE A 75 13.22 7.07 -0.89
C ILE A 75 13.95 5.76 -0.59
N ASP A 76 14.80 5.75 0.43
CA ASP A 76 15.53 4.55 0.84
C ASP A 76 14.58 3.43 1.28
N PHE A 77 13.51 3.79 1.99
CA PHE A 77 12.46 2.85 2.36
C PHE A 77 11.72 2.28 1.14
N LEU A 78 11.32 3.11 0.18
CA LEU A 78 10.64 2.66 -1.05
C LEU A 78 11.53 1.71 -1.86
N LEU A 79 12.83 2.01 -1.97
CA LEU A 79 13.79 1.14 -2.65
C LEU A 79 14.02 -0.17 -1.89
N TYR A 80 14.03 -0.12 -0.55
CA TYR A 80 14.07 -1.32 0.28
C TYR A 80 12.83 -2.20 0.06
N VAL A 81 11.64 -1.60 0.02
CA VAL A 81 10.40 -2.33 -0.27
C VAL A 81 10.45 -2.94 -1.67
N LYS A 82 10.82 -2.16 -2.69
CA LYS A 82 10.96 -2.63 -4.07
C LYS A 82 11.88 -3.85 -4.15
N ARG A 83 13.09 -3.76 -3.60
CA ARG A 83 14.09 -4.85 -3.63
C ARG A 83 13.60 -6.10 -2.90
N THR A 84 12.93 -5.93 -1.77
CA THR A 84 12.36 -7.03 -0.99
C THR A 84 11.26 -7.76 -1.77
N LEU A 85 10.43 -7.03 -2.51
CA LEU A 85 9.34 -7.63 -3.28
C LEU A 85 9.77 -8.15 -4.66
N GLN A 86 10.83 -7.60 -5.24
CA GLN A 86 11.31 -7.97 -6.56
C GLN A 86 11.72 -9.45 -6.59
N GLY A 87 11.21 -10.19 -7.58
CA GLY A 87 11.46 -11.63 -7.72
C GLY A 87 10.67 -12.53 -6.77
N HIS A 88 9.86 -11.97 -5.86
CA HIS A 88 9.04 -12.73 -4.94
C HIS A 88 7.57 -12.70 -5.33
N LYS A 89 6.85 -13.79 -5.05
CA LYS A 89 5.39 -13.79 -5.11
C LYS A 89 4.86 -13.19 -3.80
N TYR A 90 3.89 -12.30 -3.90
CA TYR A 90 3.27 -11.68 -2.74
C TYR A 90 1.75 -11.63 -2.86
N LYS A 91 1.08 -11.42 -1.72
CA LYS A 91 -0.36 -11.23 -1.60
C LYS A 91 -0.63 -10.00 -0.74
N ILE A 92 -1.67 -9.25 -1.10
CA ILE A 92 -2.15 -8.13 -0.28
C ILE A 92 -3.23 -8.64 0.67
N LEU A 93 -2.90 -8.66 1.96
CA LEU A 93 -3.80 -9.06 3.03
C LEU A 93 -4.50 -7.83 3.61
N ASN A 94 -5.79 -7.94 3.88
CA ASN A 94 -6.47 -6.96 4.73
C ASN A 94 -6.05 -7.16 6.21
N PHE A 95 -6.42 -6.20 7.08
CA PHE A 95 -6.11 -6.27 8.51
C PHE A 95 -6.52 -7.59 9.17
N LYS A 96 -7.71 -8.14 8.85
CA LYS A 96 -8.20 -9.38 9.48
C LYS A 96 -7.35 -10.58 9.09
N GLU A 97 -6.99 -10.68 7.82
CA GLU A 97 -6.12 -11.73 7.29
C GLU A 97 -4.72 -11.64 7.90
N ALA A 98 -4.13 -10.45 7.91
CA ALA A 98 -2.82 -10.20 8.51
C ALA A 98 -2.81 -10.46 10.02
N ASN A 99 -3.81 -9.99 10.77
CA ASN A 99 -3.92 -10.19 12.22
C ASN A 99 -4.05 -11.68 12.58
N LYS A 100 -4.76 -12.47 11.76
CA LYS A 100 -4.84 -13.91 11.94
C LYS A 100 -3.46 -14.57 11.79
N LYS A 101 -2.68 -14.12 10.80
CA LYS A 101 -1.33 -14.63 10.53
C LYS A 101 -0.34 -14.23 11.62
N LEU A 102 -0.37 -12.97 12.04
CA LEU A 102 0.52 -12.36 13.03
C LEU A 102 0.10 -12.60 14.48
N LYS A 103 -0.95 -13.39 14.75
CA LYS A 103 -1.51 -13.57 16.10
C LYS A 103 -0.48 -14.02 17.15
N ARG A 104 0.53 -14.78 16.73
CA ARG A 104 1.61 -15.26 17.62
C ARG A 104 2.74 -14.25 17.81
N GLU A 105 2.77 -13.19 17.02
CA GLU A 105 3.83 -12.18 16.94
C GLU A 105 3.38 -10.83 17.53
N GLY A 106 2.24 -10.80 18.23
CA GLY A 106 1.66 -9.59 18.81
C GLY A 106 0.48 -9.01 18.02
N GLY A 107 0.16 -9.58 16.85
CA GLY A 107 -0.97 -9.16 16.01
C GLY A 107 -0.62 -8.06 15.01
N ALA A 108 -1.55 -7.80 14.10
CA ALA A 108 -1.43 -6.67 13.19
C ALA A 108 -1.78 -5.36 13.91
N ILE A 109 -1.22 -4.24 13.44
CA ILE A 109 -1.51 -2.90 13.95
C ILE A 109 -2.70 -2.32 13.17
N ALA A 110 -3.70 -1.84 13.90
CA ALA A 110 -4.83 -1.13 13.32
C ALA A 110 -4.47 0.36 13.15
N SER A 111 -4.96 0.98 12.09
CA SER A 111 -4.92 2.44 11.92
C SER A 111 -6.19 3.06 12.50
N ASP A 112 -6.05 4.26 13.05
CA ASP A 112 -7.15 5.12 13.51
C ASP A 112 -7.72 6.01 12.38
N LYS A 113 -7.06 6.04 11.21
CA LYS A 113 -7.40 6.95 10.09
C LYS A 113 -7.86 6.25 8.81
N GLY A 114 -7.72 4.92 8.71
CA GLY A 114 -8.09 4.18 7.51
C GLY A 114 -7.96 2.66 7.67
N ASP A 115 -8.24 1.97 6.57
CA ASP A 115 -8.12 0.51 6.48
C ASP A 115 -6.67 0.12 6.17
N VAL A 116 -6.15 -0.88 6.91
CA VAL A 116 -4.76 -1.31 6.79
C VAL A 116 -4.64 -2.54 5.91
N TYR A 117 -3.67 -2.48 5.00
CA TYR A 117 -3.27 -3.56 4.12
C TYR A 117 -1.81 -3.93 4.36
N TYR A 118 -1.53 -5.23 4.34
CA TYR A 118 -0.22 -5.80 4.57
C TYR A 118 0.24 -6.59 3.35
N ILE A 119 1.54 -6.56 3.06
CA ILE A 119 2.13 -7.34 1.99
C ILE A 119 2.67 -8.64 2.59
N ASP A 120 2.10 -9.77 2.19
CA ASP A 120 2.54 -11.09 2.59
C ASP A 120 3.42 -11.68 1.49
N ILE A 121 4.69 -11.93 1.80
CA ILE A 121 5.65 -12.50 0.87
C ILE A 121 5.59 -14.02 1.05
N ASP A 122 5.29 -14.74 -0.04
CA ASP A 122 5.18 -16.19 -0.01
C ASP A 122 6.55 -16.80 0.37
N GLY A 123 6.63 -17.37 1.58
CA GLY A 123 7.86 -17.98 2.12
C GLY A 123 8.51 -17.18 3.25
N ASP A 124 8.33 -15.86 3.27
CA ASP A 124 8.99 -14.94 4.22
C ASP A 124 8.03 -14.29 5.22
N GLY A 125 6.73 -14.47 5.03
CA GLY A 125 5.69 -13.97 5.95
C GLY A 125 5.28 -12.54 5.67
N VAL A 126 4.64 -11.91 6.66
CA VAL A 126 4.10 -10.56 6.49
C VAL A 126 5.22 -9.54 6.58
N PHE A 127 5.42 -8.78 5.50
CA PHE A 127 6.35 -7.66 5.47
C PHE A 127 5.76 -6.45 6.21
N PHE A 128 5.77 -6.58 7.53
CA PHE A 128 5.04 -5.73 8.45
C PHE A 128 5.36 -4.24 8.34
N GLN A 129 6.63 -3.89 8.11
CA GLN A 129 7.07 -2.50 8.01
C GLN A 129 6.46 -1.76 6.81
N ALA A 130 6.12 -2.48 5.74
CA ALA A 130 5.55 -1.96 4.49
C ALA A 130 4.02 -1.99 4.46
N ALA A 131 3.38 -1.92 5.63
CA ALA A 131 1.93 -1.82 5.72
C ALA A 131 1.44 -0.49 5.13
N VAL A 132 0.33 -0.55 4.40
CA VAL A 132 -0.27 0.58 3.69
C VAL A 132 -1.62 0.90 4.33
N VAL A 133 -1.87 2.17 4.62
CA VAL A 133 -3.17 2.65 5.12
C VAL A 133 -3.89 3.38 4.01
N VAL A 134 -5.15 3.01 3.76
CA VAL A 134 -6.01 3.64 2.76
C VAL A 134 -7.23 4.25 3.45
N ASP A 135 -7.53 5.51 3.16
CA ASP A 135 -8.70 6.20 3.71
C ASP A 135 -10.02 5.84 2.97
N ASP A 136 -11.12 6.44 3.41
CA ASP A 136 -12.45 6.23 2.81
C ASP A 136 -12.59 6.82 1.40
N ASP A 137 -11.72 7.76 1.03
CA ASP A 137 -11.62 8.36 -0.30
C ASP A 137 -10.70 7.56 -1.24
N TYR A 138 -10.25 6.38 -0.83
CA TYR A 138 -9.33 5.51 -1.57
C TYR A 138 -7.93 6.11 -1.79
N LYS A 139 -7.48 6.98 -0.87
CA LYS A 139 -6.14 7.57 -0.90
C LYS A 139 -5.22 6.82 0.05
N ILE A 140 -3.98 6.58 -0.39
CA ILE A 140 -2.92 6.07 0.48
C ILE A 140 -2.50 7.22 1.41
N ILE A 141 -2.67 7.02 2.71
CA ILE A 141 -2.33 8.00 3.75
C ILE A 141 -1.14 7.55 4.60
N SER A 142 -0.66 6.32 4.43
CA SER A 142 0.59 5.83 5.00
C SER A 142 1.10 4.64 4.20
N ILE A 143 2.42 4.51 4.08
CA ILE A 143 3.11 3.41 3.41
C ILE A 143 4.11 2.69 4.31
N ALA A 144 4.22 3.12 5.57
CA ALA A 144 5.26 2.64 6.48
C ALA A 144 4.77 2.64 7.93
N ILE A 145 5.22 1.62 8.67
CA ILE A 145 5.19 1.61 10.13
C ILE A 145 6.58 2.02 10.64
N GLY A 146 6.60 2.99 11.55
CA GLY A 146 7.82 3.44 12.24
C GLY A 146 7.65 3.47 13.75
N MET A 147 8.62 4.09 14.43
CA MET A 147 8.57 4.33 15.86
C MET A 147 8.06 5.76 16.12
N CYS A 148 6.95 5.90 16.83
CA CYS A 148 6.45 7.18 17.32
C CYS A 148 6.82 7.38 18.80
N ASP A 149 6.92 8.64 19.20
CA ASP A 149 7.45 9.08 20.49
C ASP A 149 6.51 8.91 21.70
N HIS A 150 7.15 8.70 22.87
CA HIS A 150 6.70 8.85 24.26
C HIS A 150 5.35 8.24 24.70
N PRO A 151 5.32 6.94 25.09
CA PRO A 151 6.40 5.96 25.00
C PRO A 151 6.57 5.48 23.56
N GLN A 152 7.78 5.02 23.24
CA GLN A 152 8.10 4.42 21.95
C GLN A 152 7.13 3.31 21.58
N ARG A 153 6.36 3.52 20.52
CA ARG A 153 5.36 2.57 20.01
C ARG A 153 5.42 2.52 18.50
N LEU A 154 5.13 1.35 17.96
CA LEU A 154 4.89 1.19 16.54
C LEU A 154 3.66 2.01 16.13
N CYS A 155 3.80 2.78 15.07
CA CYS A 155 2.76 3.65 14.55
C CYS A 155 2.86 3.77 13.03
N PHE A 156 1.75 4.11 12.38
CA PHE A 156 1.78 4.49 10.97
C PHE A 156 2.41 5.86 10.80
N LEU A 157 3.36 5.96 9.88
CA LEU A 157 3.94 7.23 9.45
C LEU A 157 3.00 7.82 8.40
N TYR A 158 2.13 8.75 8.84
CA TYR A 158 1.16 9.37 7.96
C TYR A 158 1.83 10.39 7.02
N LEU A 159 1.37 10.33 5.77
CA LEU A 159 1.68 11.23 4.65
C LEU A 159 0.94 12.58 4.81
#